data_AF-L7U2I7-F1
#
_entry.id   AF-L7U2I7-F1
#
_cell.length_a   1.000
_cell.length_b   1.000
_cell.length_c   1.000
_cell.angle_alpha   90.00
_cell.angle_beta   90.00
_cell.angle_gamma   90.00
#
_symmetry.space_group_name_H-M   'P 1'
#
loop_
_entity.id
_entity.type
_entity.pdbx_description
1 polymer ?
#
loop_
_entity_poly.entity_id
_entity_poly.type
_entity_poly.pdbx_seq_one_letter_code
_entity_poly.pdbx_strand_id
1 'polypeptide(L)'
;MRRLLTVLAVLQLTACATTHTNDPRTPSGPAPRPVPPDASEARRLGAEADKLLEDGRYEDALFLYRKAYNDGFRHPDGLYYAGVIAARGGSIDESLIWLGRAADEGFAALQTMNLEPSLDAVRQHESWARIAEKVTANANKDPSKDTATAPAP
;
A
#
# COMPACT_ATOMS: atom_id res chain seq x y z
N MET A 1 59.76 -38.24 -3.53
CA MET A 1 59.76 -39.58 -2.90
C MET A 1 58.97 -39.45 -1.59
N ARG A 2 57.92 -40.25 -1.30
CA ARG A 2 57.97 -41.55 -0.56
C ARG A 2 58.88 -41.49 0.69
N ARG A 3 58.46 -41.79 1.92
CA ARG A 3 57.13 -42.15 2.52
C ARG A 3 56.66 -41.01 3.47
N LEU A 4 55.92 -41.11 4.59
CA LEU A 4 55.29 -42.18 5.39
C LEU A 4 54.05 -41.61 6.15
N LEU A 5 53.75 -42.08 7.38
CA LEU A 5 52.58 -41.73 8.19
C LEU A 5 52.94 -41.71 9.69
N THR A 6 52.26 -40.86 10.47
CA THR A 6 51.78 -41.21 11.82
C THR A 6 50.42 -40.54 12.05
N VAL A 7 49.54 -41.15 12.85
CA VAL A 7 48.17 -40.69 13.11
C VAL A 7 48.12 -39.70 14.28
N LEU A 8 47.30 -38.65 14.16
CA LEU A 8 46.60 -38.10 15.33
C LEU A 8 45.17 -37.70 14.94
N ALA A 9 44.19 -38.42 15.47
CA ALA A 9 42.78 -38.08 15.32
C ALA A 9 42.32 -37.27 16.54
N VAL A 10 41.80 -36.06 16.32
CA VAL A 10 41.14 -35.27 17.37
C VAL A 10 39.71 -34.98 16.91
N LEU A 11 38.81 -35.89 17.25
CA LEU A 11 37.37 -35.72 17.12
C LEU A 11 36.93 -34.58 18.04
N GLN A 12 36.27 -33.54 17.51
CA GLN A 12 35.61 -32.50 18.30
C GLN A 12 34.13 -32.43 17.93
N LEU A 13 33.29 -33.05 18.75
CA LEU A 13 31.85 -32.84 18.72
C LEU A 13 31.52 -31.56 19.50
N THR A 14 31.06 -30.52 18.82
CA THR A 14 30.32 -29.40 19.43
C THR A 14 28.88 -29.43 18.94
N ALA A 15 28.09 -30.33 19.52
CA ALA A 15 26.68 -30.48 19.23
C ALA A 15 25.84 -29.38 19.92
N CYS A 16 25.63 -28.25 19.27
CA CYS A 16 24.65 -27.24 19.69
C CYS A 16 23.25 -27.60 19.17
N ALA A 17 22.66 -28.65 19.73
CA ALA A 17 21.31 -29.11 19.37
C ALA A 17 20.22 -28.23 20.02
N THR A 18 20.05 -27.00 19.54
CA THR A 18 18.87 -26.19 19.86
C THR A 18 17.68 -26.63 19.01
N THR A 19 17.03 -27.72 19.41
CA THR A 19 15.74 -28.14 18.84
C THR A 19 14.68 -27.10 19.16
N HIS A 20 14.38 -26.20 18.22
CA HIS A 20 13.28 -25.26 18.36
C HIS A 20 11.95 -26.03 18.19
N THR A 21 11.23 -26.20 19.31
CA THR A 21 10.01 -27.01 19.35
C THR A 21 8.88 -26.31 18.59
N ASN A 22 8.44 -26.89 17.47
CA ASN A 22 7.20 -26.47 16.82
C ASN A 22 6.00 -26.79 17.74
N ASP A 23 5.36 -25.78 18.33
CA ASP A 23 4.10 -25.94 19.08
C ASP A 23 2.96 -26.23 18.08
N PRO A 24 2.28 -27.39 18.16
CA PRO A 24 1.33 -27.86 17.15
C PRO A 24 -0.05 -27.16 17.23
N ARG A 25 -0.09 -25.85 17.50
CA ARG A 25 -1.32 -25.06 17.72
C ARG A 25 -1.44 -23.78 16.90
N THR A 26 -0.52 -23.49 15.99
CA THR A 26 -0.78 -22.55 14.90
C THR A 26 -1.69 -23.22 13.86
N PRO A 27 -2.94 -22.78 13.66
CA PRO A 27 -3.73 -23.26 12.53
C PRO A 27 -3.09 -22.75 11.24
N SER A 28 -2.84 -23.65 10.27
CA SER A 28 -2.32 -23.30 8.95
C SER A 28 -3.35 -22.51 8.15
N GLY A 29 -3.40 -21.20 8.38
CA GLY A 29 -4.12 -20.28 7.49
C GLY A 29 -3.59 -20.39 6.05
N PRO A 30 -4.42 -20.09 5.04
CA PRO A 30 -3.97 -20.10 3.65
C PRO A 30 -2.76 -19.17 3.49
N ALA A 31 -1.74 -19.64 2.79
CA ALA A 31 -0.52 -18.86 2.55
C ALA A 31 -0.89 -17.48 1.96
N PRO A 32 -0.24 -16.39 2.40
CA PRO A 32 -0.56 -15.05 1.91
C PRO A 32 -0.43 -15.01 0.39
N ARG A 33 -1.52 -14.66 -0.30
CA ARG A 33 -1.53 -14.59 -1.77
C ARG A 33 -0.42 -13.63 -2.24
N PRO A 34 0.32 -13.96 -3.31
CA PRO A 34 1.27 -13.03 -3.90
C PRO A 34 0.60 -11.69 -4.16
N VAL A 35 1.21 -10.61 -3.65
CA VAL A 35 0.69 -9.26 -3.84
C VAL A 35 0.95 -8.84 -5.31
N PRO A 36 -0.05 -8.28 -6.01
CA PRO A 36 0.16 -7.64 -7.30
C PRO A 36 1.31 -6.61 -7.29
N PRO A 37 2.15 -6.51 -8.34
CA PRO A 37 3.34 -5.65 -8.31
C PRO A 37 3.03 -4.17 -8.03
N ASP A 38 1.93 -3.65 -8.58
CA ASP A 38 1.42 -2.29 -8.38
C ASP A 38 1.02 -2.03 -6.91
N ALA A 39 0.33 -2.97 -6.28
CA ALA A 39 0.00 -2.92 -4.84
C ALA A 39 1.23 -3.08 -3.93
N SER A 40 2.34 -3.64 -4.44
CA SER A 40 3.62 -3.67 -3.72
C SER A 40 4.34 -2.31 -3.79
N GLU A 41 4.39 -1.69 -4.97
CA GLU A 41 4.99 -0.36 -5.17
C GLU A 41 4.14 0.73 -4.50
N ALA A 42 2.80 0.60 -4.48
CA ALA A 42 1.91 1.53 -3.76
C ALA A 42 2.26 1.63 -2.27
N ARG A 43 2.52 0.50 -1.61
CA ARG A 43 2.96 0.48 -0.20
C ARG A 43 4.39 0.98 -0.04
N ARG A 44 5.27 0.75 -1.02
CA ARG A 44 6.64 1.29 -0.99
C ARG A 44 6.62 2.81 -1.05
N LEU A 45 5.90 3.38 -2.01
CA LEU A 45 5.70 4.83 -2.18
C LEU A 45 5.05 5.45 -0.95
N GLY A 46 4.02 4.80 -0.37
CA GLY A 46 3.45 5.21 0.92
C GLY A 46 4.49 5.30 2.03
N ALA A 47 5.19 4.20 2.32
CA ALA A 47 6.21 4.13 3.38
C ALA A 47 7.51 4.91 3.09
N GLU A 48 7.68 5.46 1.88
CA GLU A 48 8.75 6.39 1.51
C GLU A 48 8.26 7.85 1.66
N ALA A 49 7.02 8.12 1.26
CA ALA A 49 6.35 9.40 1.46
C ALA A 49 6.07 9.72 2.93
N ASP A 50 5.61 8.77 3.75
CA ASP A 50 5.27 8.99 5.17
C ASP A 50 6.44 9.59 5.95
N LYS A 51 7.67 9.14 5.70
CA LYS A 51 8.91 9.69 6.29
C LYS A 51 9.17 11.14 5.87
N LEU A 52 8.84 11.47 4.62
CA LEU A 52 8.91 12.84 4.13
C LEU A 52 7.79 13.70 4.75
N LEU A 53 6.63 13.12 5.10
CA LEU A 53 5.57 13.82 5.83
C LEU A 53 5.95 14.08 7.30
N GLU A 54 6.67 13.16 7.96
CA GLU A 54 7.25 13.36 9.28
C GLU A 54 8.23 14.56 9.30
N ASP A 55 9.02 14.73 8.24
CA ASP A 55 9.88 15.91 7.99
C ASP A 55 9.10 17.17 7.50
N GLY A 56 7.80 17.08 7.19
CA GLY A 56 7.00 18.16 6.59
C GLY A 56 7.30 18.46 5.10
N ARG A 57 7.98 17.55 4.39
CA ARG A 57 8.50 17.68 3.02
C ARG A 57 7.48 17.23 1.96
N TYR A 58 6.32 17.87 1.94
CA TYR A 58 5.19 17.52 1.06
C TYR A 58 5.56 17.45 -0.43
N GLU A 59 6.34 18.40 -0.94
CA GLU A 59 6.74 18.44 -2.37
C GLU A 59 7.69 17.30 -2.79
N ASP A 60 8.55 16.83 -1.88
CA ASP A 60 9.41 15.66 -2.12
C ASP A 60 8.56 14.38 -2.17
N ALA A 61 7.58 14.26 -1.27
CA ALA A 61 6.63 13.16 -1.28
C ALA A 61 5.79 13.15 -2.57
N LEU A 62 5.30 14.32 -3.02
CA LEU A 62 4.66 14.46 -4.33
C LEU A 62 5.61 14.17 -5.48
N PHE A 63 6.89 14.49 -5.39
CA PHE A 63 7.86 14.16 -6.44
C PHE A 63 7.98 12.65 -6.65
N LEU A 64 7.97 11.84 -5.58
CA LEU A 64 7.94 10.38 -5.69
C LEU A 64 6.70 9.89 -6.46
N TYR A 65 5.50 10.37 -6.10
CA TYR A 65 4.26 9.99 -6.79
C TYR A 65 4.19 10.52 -8.23
N ARG A 66 4.64 11.76 -8.49
CA ARG A 66 4.78 12.34 -9.84
C ARG A 66 5.69 11.48 -10.71
N LYS A 67 6.86 11.07 -10.19
CA LYS A 67 7.79 10.16 -10.89
C LYS A 67 7.14 8.80 -11.16
N ALA A 68 6.61 8.14 -10.14
CA ALA A 68 6.01 6.81 -10.29
C ALA A 68 4.84 6.81 -11.29
N TYR A 69 4.00 7.84 -11.29
CA TYR A 69 2.91 7.99 -12.25
C TYR A 69 3.41 8.15 -13.69
N ASN A 70 4.51 8.88 -13.89
CA ASN A 70 5.16 8.99 -15.20
C ASN A 70 5.78 7.65 -15.64
N ASP A 71 6.29 6.85 -14.70
CA ASP A 71 6.79 5.49 -14.92
C ASP A 71 5.67 4.43 -15.07
N GLY A 72 4.39 4.83 -15.02
CA GLY A 72 3.23 3.97 -15.27
C GLY A 72 2.44 3.50 -14.05
N PHE A 73 2.75 3.96 -12.84
CA PHE A 73 2.00 3.63 -11.61
C PHE A 73 0.54 4.12 -11.67
N ARG A 74 -0.43 3.25 -11.39
CA ARG A 74 -1.88 3.56 -11.43
C ARG A 74 -2.70 3.04 -10.24
N HIS A 75 -2.08 2.49 -9.19
CA HIS A 75 -2.84 1.88 -8.09
C HIS A 75 -3.70 2.94 -7.35
N PRO A 76 -5.05 2.80 -7.30
CA PRO A 76 -5.96 3.88 -6.91
C PRO A 76 -5.67 4.46 -5.52
N ASP A 77 -5.37 3.62 -4.53
CA ASP A 77 -5.04 4.09 -3.18
C ASP A 77 -3.80 4.99 -3.14
N GLY A 78 -2.77 4.70 -3.94
CA GLY A 78 -1.56 5.53 -3.99
C GLY A 78 -1.82 6.89 -4.66
N LEU A 79 -2.72 6.93 -5.64
CA LEU A 79 -3.18 8.18 -6.25
C LEU A 79 -4.03 8.99 -5.26
N TYR A 80 -4.84 8.32 -4.43
CA TYR A 80 -5.53 8.97 -3.31
C TYR A 80 -4.54 9.56 -2.30
N TYR A 81 -3.53 8.80 -1.86
CA TYR A 81 -2.50 9.31 -0.96
C TYR A 81 -1.73 10.51 -1.53
N ALA A 82 -1.39 10.52 -2.82
CA ALA A 82 -0.80 11.69 -3.48
C ALA A 82 -1.71 12.94 -3.37
N GLY A 83 -3.03 12.77 -3.53
CA GLY A 83 -4.01 13.84 -3.35
C GLY A 83 -4.13 14.35 -1.91
N VAL A 84 -4.06 13.45 -0.92
CA VAL A 84 -4.02 13.80 0.51
C VAL A 84 -2.76 14.60 0.84
N ILE A 85 -1.61 14.21 0.30
CA ILE A 85 -0.32 14.88 0.49
C ILE A 85 -0.34 16.28 -0.12
N ALA A 86 -0.84 16.45 -1.34
CA ALA A 86 -0.96 17.75 -1.98
C ALA A 86 -1.82 18.73 -1.15
N ALA A 87 -2.92 18.24 -0.58
CA ALA A 87 -3.76 19.05 0.30
C ALA A 87 -3.07 19.41 1.63
N ARG A 88 -2.26 18.50 2.21
CA ARG A 88 -1.43 18.79 3.40
C ARG A 88 -0.34 19.83 3.10
N GLY A 89 0.17 19.88 1.87
CA GLY A 89 1.03 20.96 1.36
C GLY A 89 0.30 22.27 1.00
N GLY A 90 -1.04 22.31 1.07
CA GLY A 90 -1.87 23.47 0.69
C GLY A 90 -2.25 23.55 -0.80
N SER A 91 -1.77 22.63 -1.63
CA SER A 91 -1.98 22.60 -3.09
C SER A 91 -3.32 21.97 -3.46
N ILE A 92 -4.40 22.75 -3.34
CA ILE A 92 -5.78 22.31 -3.66
C ILE A 92 -5.90 21.77 -5.10
N ASP A 93 -5.34 22.48 -6.09
CA ASP A 93 -5.44 22.07 -7.50
C ASP A 93 -4.73 20.75 -7.79
N GLU A 94 -3.50 20.56 -7.27
CA GLU A 94 -2.78 19.29 -7.42
C GLU A 94 -3.50 18.16 -6.64
N SER A 95 -4.13 18.47 -5.50
CA SER A 95 -4.98 17.50 -4.79
C SER A 95 -6.15 17.02 -5.65
N LEU A 96 -6.90 17.95 -6.27
CA LEU A 96 -8.02 17.62 -7.16
C LEU A 96 -7.57 16.79 -8.37
N ILE A 97 -6.39 17.08 -8.94
CA ILE A 97 -5.79 16.30 -10.03
C ILE A 97 -5.51 14.86 -9.60
N TRP A 98 -4.90 14.65 -8.42
CA TRP A 98 -4.58 13.32 -7.91
C TRP A 98 -5.81 12.52 -7.47
N LEU A 99 -6.76 13.16 -6.79
CA LEU A 99 -8.03 12.52 -6.39
C LEU A 99 -8.92 12.20 -7.61
N GLY A 100 -8.86 13.03 -8.66
CA GLY A 100 -9.45 12.72 -9.96
C GLY A 100 -8.87 11.44 -10.57
N ARG A 101 -7.53 11.36 -10.66
CA ARG A 101 -6.82 10.14 -11.13
C ARG A 101 -7.15 8.91 -10.29
N ALA A 102 -7.25 9.05 -8.96
CA ALA A 102 -7.66 7.96 -8.08
C ALA A 102 -9.07 7.47 -8.43
N ALA A 103 -10.02 8.37 -8.63
CA ALA A 103 -11.38 8.05 -9.05
C ALA A 103 -11.46 7.49 -10.48
N ASP A 104 -10.54 7.88 -11.36
CA ASP A 104 -10.38 7.30 -12.71
C ASP A 104 -9.95 5.83 -12.64
N GLU A 105 -8.94 5.52 -11.83
CA GLU A 105 -8.41 4.15 -11.61
C GLU A 105 -9.21 3.32 -10.58
N GLY A 106 -10.46 3.70 -10.31
CA GLY A 106 -11.43 2.89 -9.57
C GLY A 106 -11.48 3.08 -8.05
N PHE A 107 -10.81 4.09 -7.48
CA PHE A 107 -10.91 4.38 -6.04
C PHE A 107 -12.37 4.57 -5.60
N ALA A 108 -12.76 3.95 -4.48
CA ALA A 108 -14.14 3.78 -4.04
C ALA A 108 -14.44 4.24 -2.60
N ALA A 109 -13.43 4.61 -1.81
CA ALA A 109 -13.59 4.85 -0.38
C ALA A 109 -13.99 6.31 -0.04
N LEU A 110 -15.15 6.77 -0.54
CA LEU A 110 -15.62 8.16 -0.31
C LEU A 110 -15.67 8.53 1.19
N GLN A 111 -16.06 7.60 2.05
CA GLN A 111 -16.10 7.85 3.51
C GLN A 111 -14.72 8.20 4.07
N THR A 112 -13.65 7.57 3.57
CA THR A 112 -12.26 7.90 3.93
C THR A 112 -11.90 9.30 3.46
N MET A 113 -12.26 9.66 2.21
CA MET A 113 -12.02 11.02 1.68
C MET A 113 -12.78 12.10 2.44
N ASN A 114 -13.96 11.78 3.00
CA ASN A 114 -14.76 12.71 3.80
C ASN A 114 -14.23 12.88 5.24
N LEU A 115 -13.48 11.89 5.76
CA LEU A 115 -12.92 11.91 7.11
C LEU A 115 -11.48 12.44 7.17
N GLU A 116 -10.73 12.45 6.05
CA GLU A 116 -9.40 13.07 5.99
C GLU A 116 -9.51 14.60 6.21
N PRO A 117 -8.88 15.18 7.25
CA PRO A 117 -9.00 16.61 7.53
C PRO A 117 -8.30 17.50 6.50
N SER A 118 -7.18 17.07 5.90
CA SER A 118 -6.46 17.90 4.92
C SER A 118 -7.32 18.24 3.69
N LEU A 119 -8.27 17.38 3.36
CA LEU A 119 -9.19 17.58 2.25
C LEU A 119 -10.34 18.55 2.56
N ASP A 120 -10.43 19.17 3.75
CA ASP A 120 -11.53 20.11 4.09
C ASP A 120 -11.68 21.26 3.08
N ALA A 121 -10.58 21.92 2.73
CA ALA A 121 -10.58 22.98 1.72
C ALA A 121 -10.85 22.44 0.31
N VAL A 122 -10.35 21.25 0.00
CA VAL A 122 -10.54 20.56 -1.29
C VAL A 122 -12.02 20.22 -1.51
N ARG A 123 -12.73 19.80 -0.44
CA ARG A 123 -14.17 19.52 -0.44
C ARG A 123 -15.05 20.76 -0.72
N GLN A 124 -14.53 21.97 -0.54
CA GLN A 124 -15.25 23.22 -0.88
C GLN A 124 -15.06 23.65 -2.34
N HIS A 125 -14.13 23.04 -3.09
CA HIS A 125 -13.88 23.43 -4.48
C HIS A 125 -14.98 22.92 -5.42
N GLU A 126 -15.37 23.72 -6.42
CA GLU A 126 -16.46 23.38 -7.35
C GLU A 126 -16.28 22.03 -8.06
N SER A 127 -15.02 21.65 -8.34
CA SER A 127 -14.69 20.38 -9.01
C SER A 127 -14.87 19.14 -8.12
N TRP A 128 -14.97 19.30 -6.80
CA TRP A 128 -15.09 18.20 -5.84
C TRP A 128 -16.28 17.29 -6.13
N ALA A 129 -17.44 17.87 -6.49
CA ALA A 129 -18.69 17.13 -6.68
C ALA A 129 -18.55 16.01 -7.72
N ARG A 130 -17.84 16.26 -8.84
CA ARG A 130 -17.57 15.27 -9.89
C ARG A 130 -16.67 14.12 -9.41
N ILE A 131 -15.70 14.41 -8.53
CA ILE A 131 -14.81 13.39 -7.97
C ILE A 131 -15.61 12.52 -6.99
N ALA A 132 -16.37 13.13 -6.08
CA ALA A 132 -17.21 12.42 -5.11
C ALA A 132 -18.29 11.55 -5.78
N GLU A 133 -18.93 12.04 -6.84
CA GLU A 133 -19.86 11.27 -7.68
C GLU A 133 -19.17 10.04 -8.27
N LYS A 134 -17.97 10.20 -8.87
CA LYS A 134 -17.25 9.09 -9.50
C LYS A 134 -16.79 8.04 -8.49
N VAL A 135 -16.28 8.44 -7.33
CA VAL A 135 -15.90 7.52 -6.24
C VAL A 135 -17.13 6.77 -5.71
N THR A 136 -18.29 7.44 -5.60
CA THR A 136 -19.56 6.78 -5.26
C THR A 136 -19.98 5.75 -6.32
N ALA A 137 -19.85 6.09 -7.60
CA ALA A 137 -20.15 5.19 -8.70
C ALA A 137 -19.20 3.98 -8.76
N ASN A 138 -17.94 4.13 -8.33
CA ASN A 138 -17.01 3.02 -8.19
C ASN A 138 -17.41 2.10 -7.02
N ALA A 139 -17.77 2.68 -5.86
CA ALA A 139 -18.24 1.93 -4.70
C ALA A 139 -19.52 1.11 -4.95
N ASN A 140 -20.28 1.42 -5.99
CA ASN A 140 -21.50 0.70 -6.39
C ASN A 140 -21.27 -0.32 -7.53
N LYS A 141 -20.02 -0.50 -7.98
CA LYS A 141 -19.60 -1.53 -8.95
C LYS A 141 -18.75 -2.65 -8.33
N ASP A 142 -18.46 -2.56 -7.03
CA ASP A 142 -17.72 -3.59 -6.31
C ASP A 142 -18.60 -4.85 -6.17
N PRO A 143 -18.26 -5.98 -6.82
CA PRO A 143 -19.07 -7.19 -6.82
C PRO A 143 -19.18 -7.84 -5.43
N SER A 144 -18.41 -7.38 -4.44
CA SER A 144 -18.52 -7.78 -3.04
C SER A 144 -19.87 -7.41 -2.40
N LYS A 145 -20.65 -6.51 -3.02
CA LYS A 145 -22.00 -6.14 -2.57
C LYS A 145 -23.09 -7.08 -3.09
N ASP A 146 -22.94 -7.65 -4.28
CA ASP A 146 -24.00 -8.42 -4.95
C ASP A 146 -24.32 -9.75 -4.26
N THR A 147 -23.37 -10.31 -3.50
CA THR A 147 -23.54 -11.55 -2.73
C THR A 147 -24.33 -11.38 -1.43
N ALA A 148 -24.67 -10.15 -1.04
CA ALA A 148 -25.30 -9.85 0.26
C ALA A 148 -26.85 -9.92 0.25
N THR A 149 -27.52 -10.26 -0.86
CA THR A 149 -29.00 -10.22 -0.97
C THR A 149 -29.59 -11.48 -1.63
N ALA A 150 -29.02 -12.65 -1.35
CA ALA A 150 -29.71 -13.92 -1.57
C ALA A 150 -30.59 -14.26 -0.34
N PRO A 151 -31.93 -14.22 -0.43
CA PRO A 151 -32.79 -14.71 0.65
C PRO A 151 -32.61 -16.23 0.83
N ALA A 152 -32.64 -16.70 2.08
CA ALA A 152 -32.61 -18.12 2.39
C ALA A 152 -33.93 -18.81 1.93
N PRO A 153 -33.88 -20.11 1.55
CA PRO A 153 -35.04 -20.89 1.13
C PRO A 153 -35.96 -21.29 2.31
#